data_AF-A0A2V9ZTB4-F1
#
_entry.id   AF-A0A2V9ZTB4-F1
#
_cell.length_a   1.000
_cell.length_b   1.000
_cell.length_c   1.000
_cell.angle_alpha   90.00
_cell.angle_beta   90.00
_cell.angle_gamma   90.00
#
_symmetry.space_group_name_H-M   'P 1'
#
loop_
_entity.id
_entity.type
_entity.pdbx_description
1 polymer ?
#
loop_
_entity_poly.entity_id
_entity_poly.type
_entity_poly.pdbx_seq_one_letter_code
_entity_poly.pdbx_strand_id
1 'polypeptide(L)'
;AEPAATVAEPIAPAAVSPSAPHAAASAPKTGPKKPHLQPDGKRDNTVQKINKLDVKGRIQLAMKGSKEERSILIRDGTKIVALAVLESPKVSDGEVEHFAAQKNVLEAVLRAIPMKRRFAKQYGVLRSLVANPRTPLDVSLGLMKHMLVQDLKNLSGNKEISDTVRKLALKMFKQKMETTKKD
;
A
#
# COMPACT_ATOMS: atom_id res chain seq x y z
N ALA A 1 -8.38 64.89 31.12
CA ALA A 1 -8.79 65.92 30.17
C ALA A 1 -9.54 65.23 29.05
N GLU A 2 -10.84 65.48 29.00
CA GLU A 2 -11.75 65.17 27.88
C GLU A 2 -11.46 66.15 26.72
N PRO A 3 -11.90 65.85 25.47
CA PRO A 3 -13.25 66.30 25.07
C PRO A 3 -14.03 65.40 24.08
N ALA A 4 -15.36 65.51 24.14
CA ALA A 4 -16.41 65.13 23.17
C ALA A 4 -16.34 65.93 21.83
N ALA A 5 -17.03 65.69 20.70
CA ALA A 5 -18.28 65.01 20.29
C ALA A 5 -18.29 64.84 18.71
N THR A 6 -18.85 63.78 18.09
CA THR A 6 -20.21 63.64 17.44
C THR A 6 -20.31 63.75 15.88
N VAL A 7 -21.14 62.86 15.27
CA VAL A 7 -21.96 62.91 14.00
C VAL A 7 -21.68 61.93 12.81
N ALA A 8 -22.74 61.17 12.44
CA ALA A 8 -23.22 60.64 11.11
C ALA A 8 -22.41 59.59 10.31
N GLU A 9 -22.95 58.68 9.49
CA GLU A 9 -24.28 58.14 9.08
C GLU A 9 -23.98 56.98 8.07
N PRO A 10 -24.78 55.90 7.94
CA PRO A 10 -24.47 54.76 7.07
C PRO A 10 -25.21 54.79 5.72
N ILE A 11 -24.53 54.46 4.62
CA ILE A 11 -25.11 54.46 3.25
C ILE A 11 -25.08 53.04 2.66
N ALA A 12 -26.27 52.55 2.29
CA ALA A 12 -26.54 51.36 1.45
C ALA A 12 -26.20 51.62 -0.05
N PRO A 13 -26.23 50.62 -0.96
CA PRO A 13 -27.48 50.29 -1.69
C PRO A 13 -27.62 48.79 -2.10
N ALA A 14 -28.81 48.16 -2.10
CA ALA A 14 -29.80 48.03 -3.20
C ALA A 14 -29.18 47.59 -4.57
N ALA A 15 -29.33 46.35 -5.06
CA ALA A 15 -30.50 45.67 -5.66
C ALA A 15 -30.79 46.01 -7.16
N VAL A 16 -30.70 44.95 -7.99
CA VAL A 16 -31.52 44.50 -9.16
C VAL A 16 -31.43 45.12 -10.59
N SER A 17 -30.93 44.27 -11.52
CA SER A 17 -31.44 43.88 -12.89
C SER A 17 -31.58 44.94 -14.02
N PRO A 18 -31.77 44.61 -15.34
CA PRO A 18 -32.16 43.32 -16.00
C PRO A 18 -31.50 42.98 -17.37
N SER A 19 -31.77 41.76 -17.91
CA SER A 19 -32.14 41.43 -19.33
C SER A 19 -31.58 40.09 -19.85
N ALA A 20 -32.47 39.23 -20.34
CA ALA A 20 -32.21 38.03 -21.17
C ALA A 20 -32.55 38.36 -22.66
N PRO A 21 -32.60 37.44 -23.68
CA PRO A 21 -32.22 36.01 -23.80
C PRO A 21 -31.50 35.63 -25.15
N HIS A 22 -30.84 34.46 -25.28
CA HIS A 22 -30.93 33.55 -26.47
C HIS A 22 -30.02 32.30 -26.39
N ALA A 23 -30.64 31.17 -26.77
CA ALA A 23 -30.16 29.94 -27.42
C ALA A 23 -28.65 29.63 -27.51
N ALA A 24 -28.26 28.43 -27.05
CA ALA A 24 -27.71 27.33 -27.87
C ALA A 24 -26.91 26.32 -27.04
N ALA A 25 -27.25 25.04 -27.24
CA ALA A 25 -26.44 23.83 -27.11
C ALA A 25 -25.03 23.92 -26.48
N SER A 26 -24.79 23.13 -25.42
CA SER A 26 -23.82 22.02 -25.37
C SER A 26 -23.52 21.65 -23.92
N ALA A 27 -23.91 20.43 -23.53
CA ALA A 27 -23.50 19.85 -22.26
C ALA A 27 -22.09 19.24 -22.38
N PRO A 28 -21.16 19.54 -21.47
CA PRO A 28 -20.15 18.58 -21.09
C PRO A 28 -20.42 18.10 -19.66
N LYS A 29 -20.65 16.79 -19.52
CA LYS A 29 -20.66 16.09 -18.24
C LYS A 29 -19.25 16.11 -17.64
N THR A 30 -18.96 17.08 -16.78
CA THR A 30 -17.80 17.04 -15.88
C THR A 30 -18.23 16.39 -14.57
N GLY A 31 -18.00 15.07 -14.48
CA GLY A 31 -18.16 14.34 -13.23
C GLY A 31 -17.20 14.89 -12.17
N PRO A 32 -17.63 15.11 -10.92
CA PRO A 32 -16.72 15.51 -9.86
C PRO A 32 -15.81 14.33 -9.51
N LYS A 33 -14.51 14.50 -9.76
CA LYS A 33 -13.47 13.61 -9.25
C LYS A 33 -13.56 13.62 -7.72
N LYS A 34 -13.95 12.47 -7.16
CA LYS A 34 -13.95 12.22 -5.71
C LYS A 34 -12.55 12.50 -5.15
N PRO A 35 -12.40 13.35 -4.12
CA PRO A 35 -11.16 13.45 -3.39
C PRO A 35 -10.93 12.13 -2.64
N HIS A 36 -9.73 11.58 -2.86
CA HIS A 36 -9.17 10.54 -2.03
C HIS A 36 -8.85 11.16 -0.66
N LEU A 37 -9.34 10.55 0.44
CA LEU A 37 -8.52 10.04 1.56
C LEU A 37 -9.02 10.35 2.99
N GLN A 38 -9.11 9.25 3.76
CA GLN A 38 -9.14 9.07 5.23
C GLN A 38 -10.50 8.80 5.91
N PRO A 39 -10.68 7.59 6.47
CA PRO A 39 -11.41 7.39 7.71
C PRO A 39 -10.40 6.99 8.80
N ASP A 40 -9.57 7.93 9.27
CA ASP A 40 -8.57 7.64 10.30
C ASP A 40 -9.24 7.32 11.66
N GLY A 41 -10.38 7.93 11.97
CA GLY A 41 -11.11 7.68 13.22
C GLY A 41 -11.72 6.28 13.39
N LYS A 42 -11.84 5.47 12.33
CA LYS A 42 -12.26 4.06 12.44
C LYS A 42 -11.08 3.13 12.70
N ARG A 43 -9.89 3.50 12.20
CA ARG A 43 -8.67 2.70 12.31
C ARG A 43 -8.23 2.58 13.75
N ASP A 44 -8.27 3.68 14.50
CA ASP A 44 -7.95 3.66 15.92
C ASP A 44 -8.88 2.73 16.70
N ASN A 45 -10.19 2.75 16.42
CA ASN A 45 -11.14 1.90 17.12
C ASN A 45 -10.91 0.40 16.85
N THR A 46 -10.59 0.04 15.60
CA THR A 46 -10.31 -1.36 15.22
C THR A 46 -8.97 -1.83 15.76
N VAL A 47 -7.91 -1.02 15.64
CA VAL A 47 -6.59 -1.32 16.22
C VAL A 47 -6.66 -1.47 17.73
N GLN A 48 -7.39 -0.57 18.42
CA GLN A 48 -7.59 -0.65 19.87
C GLN A 48 -8.37 -1.89 20.29
N LYS A 49 -9.39 -2.31 19.52
CA LYS A 49 -10.12 -3.56 19.76
C LYS A 49 -9.22 -4.78 19.59
N ILE A 50 -8.38 -4.80 18.56
CA ILE A 50 -7.43 -5.89 18.31
C ILE A 50 -6.43 -6.03 19.46
N ASN A 51 -5.89 -4.92 19.96
CA ASN A 51 -4.93 -4.91 21.06
C ASN A 51 -5.53 -5.35 22.40
N LYS A 52 -6.84 -5.17 22.60
CA LYS A 52 -7.56 -5.63 23.79
C LYS A 52 -7.84 -7.14 23.78
N LEU A 53 -7.73 -7.80 22.63
CA LEU A 53 -8.02 -9.23 22.47
C LEU A 53 -6.80 -10.10 22.79
N ASP A 54 -7.07 -11.23 23.44
CA ASP A 54 -6.09 -12.27 23.67
C ASP A 54 -5.59 -12.89 22.34
N VAL A 55 -4.44 -13.58 22.37
CA VAL A 55 -3.82 -14.23 21.20
C VAL A 55 -4.82 -15.11 20.45
N LYS A 56 -5.64 -15.89 21.17
CA LYS A 56 -6.68 -16.73 20.56
C LYS A 56 -7.75 -15.91 19.82
N GLY A 57 -8.15 -14.78 20.38
CA GLY A 57 -9.09 -13.85 19.76
C GLY A 57 -8.51 -13.21 18.50
N ARG A 58 -7.23 -12.82 18.53
CA ARG A 58 -6.49 -12.30 17.37
C ARG A 58 -6.40 -13.33 16.23
N ILE A 59 -6.21 -14.62 16.54
CA ILE A 59 -6.20 -15.70 15.54
C ILE A 59 -7.59 -15.86 14.89
N GLN A 60 -8.65 -15.89 15.70
CA GLN A 60 -10.02 -16.01 15.16
C GLN A 60 -10.37 -14.81 14.27
N LEU A 61 -9.95 -13.61 14.69
CA LEU A 61 -10.13 -12.39 13.91
C LEU A 61 -9.29 -12.40 12.63
N ALA A 62 -8.08 -12.95 12.65
CA ALA A 62 -7.25 -13.13 11.45
C ALA A 62 -7.94 -14.02 10.41
N MET A 63 -8.65 -15.06 10.84
CA MET A 63 -9.35 -15.98 9.94
C MET A 63 -10.68 -15.42 9.42
N LYS A 64 -11.51 -14.84 10.30
CA LYS A 64 -12.88 -14.41 9.98
C LYS A 64 -13.01 -12.92 9.62
N GLY A 65 -12.06 -12.10 10.04
CA GLY A 65 -12.12 -10.64 10.01
C GLY A 65 -12.10 -10.01 8.62
N SER A 66 -12.31 -8.71 8.62
CA SER A 66 -12.30 -7.83 7.46
C SER A 66 -10.89 -7.54 6.94
N LYS A 67 -10.81 -6.98 5.74
CA LYS A 67 -9.54 -6.57 5.09
C LYS A 67 -8.68 -5.67 5.99
N GLU A 68 -9.32 -4.76 6.73
CA GLU A 68 -8.61 -3.82 7.61
C GLU A 68 -8.00 -4.52 8.82
N GLU A 69 -8.77 -5.41 9.46
CA GLU A 69 -8.31 -6.18 10.62
C GLU A 69 -7.11 -7.08 10.26
N ARG A 70 -7.12 -7.70 9.07
CA ARG A 70 -5.98 -8.50 8.58
C ARG A 70 -4.72 -7.67 8.33
N SER A 71 -4.88 -6.47 7.77
CA SER A 71 -3.74 -5.56 7.50
C SER A 71 -3.09 -5.03 8.79
N ILE A 72 -3.84 -5.01 9.89
CA ILE A 72 -3.32 -4.69 11.22
C ILE A 72 -2.64 -5.95 11.81
N LEU A 73 -3.32 -7.10 11.77
CA LEU A 73 -2.84 -8.36 12.35
C LEU A 73 -1.58 -8.93 11.65
N ILE A 74 -1.33 -8.60 10.38
CA ILE A 74 -0.11 -9.01 9.69
C ILE A 74 1.16 -8.34 10.24
N ARG A 75 1.00 -7.19 10.91
CA ARG A 75 2.07 -6.42 11.57
C ARG A 75 2.24 -6.80 13.03
N ASP A 76 1.42 -7.73 13.51
CA ASP A 76 1.50 -8.21 14.88
C ASP A 76 2.81 -8.99 15.08
N GLY A 77 3.44 -8.84 16.25
CA GLY A 77 4.68 -9.53 16.58
C GLY A 77 4.53 -11.04 16.74
N THR A 78 3.28 -11.55 16.82
CA THR A 78 3.01 -12.96 17.07
C THR A 78 3.02 -13.76 15.76
N LYS A 79 4.02 -14.64 15.59
CA LYS A 79 4.16 -15.52 14.41
C LYS A 79 2.89 -16.30 14.07
N ILE A 80 2.20 -16.83 15.07
CA ILE A 80 1.00 -17.67 14.89
C ILE A 80 -0.14 -16.85 14.28
N VAL A 81 -0.33 -15.61 14.74
CA VAL A 81 -1.37 -14.70 14.21
C VAL A 81 -1.06 -14.33 12.76
N ALA A 82 0.19 -13.98 12.46
CA ALA A 82 0.58 -13.57 11.11
C ALA A 82 0.50 -14.72 10.09
N LEU A 83 0.81 -15.96 10.50
CA LEU A 83 0.60 -17.16 9.68
C LEU A 83 -0.89 -17.46 9.48
N ALA A 84 -1.73 -17.29 10.50
CA ALA A 84 -3.18 -17.46 10.40
C ALA A 84 -3.81 -16.48 9.42
N VAL A 85 -3.33 -15.22 9.34
CA VAL A 85 -3.76 -14.26 8.31
C VAL A 85 -3.48 -14.82 6.91
N LEU A 86 -2.28 -15.34 6.67
CA LEU A 86 -1.91 -15.88 5.35
C LEU A 86 -2.66 -17.17 5.01
N GLU A 87 -3.09 -17.95 6.01
CA GLU A 87 -3.89 -19.17 5.84
C GLU A 87 -5.36 -18.87 5.54
N SER A 88 -5.86 -17.68 5.87
CA SER A 88 -7.23 -17.29 5.55
C SER A 88 -7.49 -17.34 4.02
N PRO A 89 -8.52 -18.05 3.56
CA PRO A 89 -8.83 -18.17 2.14
C PRO A 89 -9.35 -16.87 1.52
N LYS A 90 -9.67 -15.88 2.37
CA LYS A 90 -10.21 -14.57 1.98
C LYS A 90 -9.12 -13.56 1.61
N VAL A 91 -7.84 -13.93 1.65
CA VAL A 91 -6.74 -13.03 1.26
C VAL A 91 -6.62 -12.99 -0.25
N SER A 92 -6.64 -11.78 -0.80
CA SER A 92 -6.42 -11.50 -2.22
C SER A 92 -4.93 -11.34 -2.53
N ASP A 93 -4.53 -11.66 -3.76
CA ASP A 93 -3.16 -11.48 -4.26
C ASP A 93 -2.66 -10.03 -4.12
N GLY A 94 -3.54 -9.04 -4.32
CA GLY A 94 -3.19 -7.63 -4.14
C GLY A 94 -2.96 -7.23 -2.68
N GLU A 95 -3.57 -7.94 -1.73
CA GLU A 95 -3.27 -7.76 -0.31
C GLU A 95 -1.92 -8.39 0.03
N VAL A 96 -1.60 -9.56 -0.53
CA VAL A 96 -0.30 -10.21 -0.33
C VAL A 96 0.84 -9.39 -0.94
N GLU A 97 0.64 -8.76 -2.09
CA GLU A 97 1.61 -7.84 -2.66
C GLU A 97 1.88 -6.68 -1.70
N HIS A 98 0.83 -6.11 -1.10
CA HIS A 98 0.97 -5.07 -0.10
C HIS A 98 1.74 -5.58 1.12
N PHE A 99 1.39 -6.76 1.65
CA PHE A 99 2.08 -7.37 2.79
C PHE A 99 3.55 -7.65 2.51
N ALA A 100 3.87 -8.14 1.31
CA ALA A 100 5.23 -8.40 0.85
C ALA A 100 6.06 -7.11 0.74
N ALA A 101 5.45 -5.98 0.39
CA ALA A 101 6.13 -4.69 0.33
C ALA A 101 6.38 -4.05 1.72
N GLN A 102 5.69 -4.51 2.77
CA GLN A 102 5.80 -3.88 4.10
C GLN A 102 7.04 -4.37 4.86
N LYS A 103 7.79 -3.44 5.45
CA LYS A 103 8.99 -3.74 6.27
C LYS A 103 8.68 -4.24 7.68
N ASN A 104 7.41 -4.16 8.11
CA ASN A 104 6.97 -4.51 9.45
C ASN A 104 6.37 -5.93 9.54
N VAL A 105 6.65 -6.79 8.55
CA VAL A 105 6.13 -8.16 8.50
C VAL A 105 7.21 -9.14 8.96
N LEU A 106 6.77 -10.18 9.68
CA LEU A 106 7.64 -11.23 10.18
C LEU A 106 8.24 -12.07 9.03
N GLU A 107 9.51 -12.46 9.18
CA GLU A 107 10.23 -13.30 8.22
C GLU A 107 9.51 -14.64 7.95
N ALA A 108 8.88 -15.21 8.98
CA ALA A 108 8.10 -16.44 8.87
C ALA A 108 6.95 -16.34 7.84
N VAL A 109 6.31 -15.18 7.74
CA VAL A 109 5.26 -14.93 6.74
C VAL A 109 5.88 -14.80 5.36
N LEU A 110 6.96 -14.04 5.24
CA LEU A 110 7.69 -13.85 3.98
C LEU A 110 8.22 -15.17 3.41
N ARG A 111 8.59 -16.12 4.28
CA ARG A 111 8.94 -17.50 3.89
C ARG A 111 7.73 -18.32 3.44
N ALA A 112 6.58 -18.14 4.07
CA ALA A 112 5.36 -18.92 3.76
C ALA A 112 4.65 -18.47 2.47
N ILE A 113 4.79 -17.20 2.05
CA ILE A 113 4.19 -16.67 0.82
C ILE A 113 4.61 -17.46 -0.44
N PRO A 114 5.91 -17.59 -0.79
CA PRO A 114 6.34 -18.31 -1.99
C PRO A 114 6.08 -19.82 -1.95
N MET A 115 5.93 -20.42 -0.77
CA MET A 115 5.57 -21.84 -0.65
C MET A 115 4.15 -22.12 -1.15
N LYS A 116 3.26 -21.12 -1.15
CA LYS A 116 1.91 -21.25 -1.68
C LYS A 116 1.93 -21.02 -3.19
N ARG A 117 1.54 -22.05 -3.95
CA ARG A 117 1.45 -22.03 -5.41
C ARG A 117 0.57 -20.90 -5.98
N ARG A 118 -0.38 -20.39 -5.18
CA ARG A 118 -1.22 -19.22 -5.55
C ARG A 118 -0.36 -17.97 -5.75
N PHE A 119 0.50 -17.65 -4.77
CA PHE A 119 1.29 -16.41 -4.76
C PHE A 119 2.58 -16.51 -5.56
N ALA A 120 3.13 -17.72 -5.72
CA ALA A 120 4.36 -17.96 -6.50
C ALA A 120 4.25 -17.59 -7.99
N LYS A 121 3.03 -17.54 -8.54
CA LYS A 121 2.79 -17.17 -9.94
C LYS A 121 2.68 -15.65 -10.15
N GLN A 122 2.39 -14.90 -9.08
CA GLN A 122 2.07 -13.49 -9.21
C GLN A 122 3.35 -12.64 -9.20
N TYR A 123 3.66 -12.03 -10.33
CA TYR A 123 4.89 -11.27 -10.48
C TYR A 123 4.99 -10.08 -9.52
N GLY A 124 3.89 -9.37 -9.28
CA GLY A 124 3.84 -8.23 -8.34
C GLY A 124 4.23 -8.62 -6.91
N VAL A 125 3.79 -9.79 -6.46
CA VAL A 125 4.16 -10.34 -5.15
C VAL A 125 5.65 -10.71 -5.12
N LEU A 126 6.14 -11.39 -6.15
CA LEU A 126 7.56 -11.78 -6.25
C LEU A 126 8.49 -10.56 -6.22
N ARG A 127 8.18 -9.55 -7.03
CA ARG A 127 8.92 -8.30 -7.08
C ARG A 127 8.94 -7.60 -5.72
N SER A 128 7.79 -7.50 -5.07
CA SER A 128 7.64 -6.85 -3.77
C SER A 128 8.38 -7.61 -2.66
N LEU A 129 8.39 -8.95 -2.72
CA LEU A 129 9.16 -9.79 -1.80
C LEU A 129 10.66 -9.53 -1.94
N VAL A 130 11.22 -9.62 -3.16
CA VAL A 130 12.68 -9.45 -3.35
C VAL A 130 13.14 -8.03 -3.00
N ALA A 131 12.26 -7.04 -3.15
CA ALA A 131 12.53 -5.64 -2.79
C ALA A 131 12.56 -5.36 -1.27
N ASN A 132 12.20 -6.32 -0.42
CA ASN A 132 12.06 -6.10 1.03
C ASN A 132 13.34 -6.45 1.81
N PRO A 133 13.81 -5.62 2.76
CA PRO A 133 14.93 -5.95 3.66
C PRO A 133 14.71 -7.17 4.56
N ARG A 134 13.46 -7.49 4.88
CA ARG A 134 13.09 -8.54 5.85
C ARG A 134 12.90 -9.90 5.21
N THR A 135 12.93 -10.00 3.89
CA THR A 135 12.87 -11.32 3.25
C THR A 135 14.12 -12.13 3.54
N PRO A 136 13.97 -13.41 3.92
CA PRO A 136 15.11 -14.30 4.07
C PRO A 136 15.78 -14.52 2.72
N LEU A 137 17.12 -14.59 2.74
CA LEU A 137 17.93 -14.75 1.55
C LEU A 137 17.52 -15.98 0.72
N ASP A 138 17.14 -17.09 1.38
CA ASP A 138 16.66 -18.31 0.73
C ASP A 138 15.54 -18.05 -0.28
N VAL A 139 14.56 -17.22 0.12
CA VAL A 139 13.41 -16.89 -0.72
C VAL A 139 13.84 -15.97 -1.84
N SER A 140 14.58 -14.91 -1.53
CA SER A 140 15.01 -13.92 -2.51
C SER A 140 15.86 -14.54 -3.62
N LEU A 141 16.72 -15.52 -3.30
CA LEU A 141 17.54 -16.26 -4.27
C LEU A 141 16.70 -17.08 -5.25
N GLY A 142 15.66 -17.76 -4.76
CA GLY A 142 14.74 -18.52 -5.61
C GLY A 142 13.94 -17.63 -6.56
N LEU A 143 13.44 -16.51 -6.05
CA LEU A 143 12.58 -15.59 -6.81
C LEU A 143 13.35 -14.77 -7.87
N MET A 144 14.64 -14.48 -7.64
CA MET A 144 15.47 -13.72 -8.59
C MET A 144 15.56 -14.37 -9.98
N LYS A 145 15.45 -15.70 -10.08
CA LYS A 145 15.48 -16.42 -11.36
C LYS A 145 14.32 -16.03 -12.28
N HIS A 146 13.16 -15.71 -11.69
CA HIS A 146 11.93 -15.39 -12.38
C HIS A 146 11.77 -13.88 -12.66
N MET A 147 12.74 -13.05 -12.28
CA MET A 147 12.66 -11.60 -12.45
C MET A 147 13.04 -11.14 -13.86
N LEU A 148 12.37 -10.05 -14.29
CA LEU A 148 12.70 -9.33 -15.52
C LEU A 148 13.98 -8.52 -15.36
N VAL A 149 14.62 -8.25 -16.50
CA VAL A 149 15.87 -7.48 -16.62
C VAL A 149 15.73 -6.07 -16.01
N GLN A 150 14.58 -5.41 -16.23
CA GLN A 150 14.29 -4.08 -15.68
C GLN A 150 14.28 -4.07 -14.15
N ASP A 151 13.76 -5.13 -13.53
CA ASP A 151 13.68 -5.22 -12.08
C ASP A 151 15.01 -5.66 -11.45
N LEU A 152 15.79 -6.49 -12.12
CA LEU A 152 17.17 -6.78 -11.70
C LEU A 152 18.03 -5.50 -11.66
N LYS A 153 17.82 -4.59 -12.61
CA LYS A 153 18.46 -3.26 -12.60
C LYS A 153 18.03 -2.45 -11.36
N ASN A 154 16.72 -2.40 -11.08
CA ASN A 154 16.19 -1.68 -9.92
C ASN A 154 16.71 -2.26 -8.59
N LEU A 155 16.75 -3.60 -8.48
CA LEU A 155 17.27 -4.32 -7.32
C LEU A 155 18.76 -4.03 -7.07
N SER A 156 19.56 -3.92 -8.12
CA SER A 156 20.99 -3.58 -7.98
C SER A 156 21.23 -2.17 -7.40
N GLY A 157 20.31 -1.23 -7.66
CA GLY A 157 20.39 0.15 -7.16
C GLY A 157 19.76 0.37 -5.79
N ASN A 158 18.88 -0.52 -5.33
CA ASN A 158 18.10 -0.31 -4.12
C ASN A 158 18.87 -0.69 -2.84
N LYS A 159 19.32 0.31 -2.07
CA LYS A 159 20.09 0.15 -0.82
C LYS A 159 19.32 -0.54 0.32
N GLU A 160 18.01 -0.64 0.21
CA GLU A 160 17.16 -1.22 1.27
C GLU A 160 17.17 -2.74 1.30
N ILE A 161 17.90 -3.40 0.41
CA ILE A 161 17.93 -4.86 0.27
C ILE A 161 19.30 -5.40 0.70
N SER A 162 19.35 -6.66 1.15
CA SER A 162 20.59 -7.37 1.47
C SER A 162 21.64 -7.24 0.35
N ASP A 163 22.88 -6.92 0.73
CA ASP A 163 23.97 -6.71 -0.23
C ASP A 163 24.29 -7.95 -1.07
N THR A 164 24.02 -9.15 -0.55
CA THR A 164 24.14 -10.40 -1.30
C THR A 164 23.16 -10.44 -2.48
N VAL A 165 21.91 -10.04 -2.25
CA VAL A 165 20.87 -9.95 -3.30
C VAL A 165 21.25 -8.88 -4.33
N ARG A 166 21.75 -7.72 -3.88
CA ARG A 166 22.23 -6.64 -4.75
C ARG A 166 23.35 -7.09 -5.70
N LYS A 167 24.39 -7.72 -5.15
CA LYS A 167 25.55 -8.22 -5.92
C LYS A 167 25.13 -9.30 -6.91
N LEU A 168 24.26 -10.21 -6.48
CA LEU A 168 23.76 -11.27 -7.35
C LEU A 168 22.85 -10.72 -8.46
N ALA A 169 21.97 -9.77 -8.15
CA ALA A 169 21.12 -9.10 -9.13
C ALA A 169 21.95 -8.40 -10.21
N LEU A 170 23.06 -7.73 -9.83
CA LEU A 170 23.98 -7.12 -10.79
C LEU A 170 24.66 -8.16 -11.70
N LYS A 171 25.09 -9.30 -11.13
CA LYS A 171 25.66 -10.42 -11.90
C LYS A 171 24.64 -10.99 -12.89
N MET A 172 23.42 -11.27 -12.44
CA MET A 172 22.34 -11.80 -13.27
C MET A 172 21.88 -10.80 -14.34
N PHE A 173 21.84 -9.51 -14.01
CA PHE A 173 21.52 -8.44 -14.95
C PHE A 173 22.52 -8.42 -16.11
N LYS A 174 23.83 -8.45 -15.82
CA LYS A 174 24.87 -8.52 -16.85
C LYS A 174 24.72 -9.78 -17.72
N GLN A 175 24.56 -10.94 -17.10
CA GLN A 175 24.38 -12.21 -17.82
C GLN A 175 23.15 -12.17 -18.76
N LYS A 176 22.00 -11.67 -18.29
CA LYS A 176 20.80 -11.57 -19.13
C LYS A 176 20.91 -10.50 -20.22
N MET A 177 21.63 -9.40 -19.97
CA MET A 177 21.89 -8.40 -21.00
C MET A 177 22.81 -8.92 -22.11
N GLU A 178 23.82 -9.72 -21.75
CA GLU A 178 24.73 -10.33 -22.71
C GLU A 178 24.04 -11.39 -23.57
N THR A 179 23.10 -12.17 -23.02
CA THR A 179 22.29 -13.11 -23.81
C THR A 179 21.39 -12.36 -24.79
N THR A 180 20.64 -11.35 -24.32
CA THR A 180 19.73 -10.57 -25.19
C THR A 180 20.44 -9.77 -26.29
N LYS A 181 21.73 -9.50 -26.16
CA LYS A 181 22.52 -8.85 -27.23
C LYS A 181 23.04 -9.84 -28.28
N LYS A 182 23.02 -11.14 -27.97
CA LYS A 182 23.59 -12.21 -28.78
C LYS A 182 22.52 -12.98 -29.57
N ASP A 183 21.27 -12.91 -29.12
CA ASP A 183 20.06 -13.30 -29.85
C ASP A 183 19.57 -12.16 -30.76
#